data_AF-A0A5J5CFL5-F1
#
_entry.id   AF-A0A5J5CFL5-F1
#
_cell.length_a   1.000
_cell.length_b   1.000
_cell.length_c   1.000
_cell.angle_alpha   90.00
_cell.angle_beta   90.00
_cell.angle_gamma   90.00
#
_symmetry.space_group_name_H-M   'P 1'
#
loop_
_entity.id
_entity.type
_entity.pdbx_description
1 polymer ?
#
loop_
_entity_poly.entity_id
_entity_poly.type
_entity_poly.pdbx_seq_one_letter_code
_entity_poly.pdbx_strand_id
1 'polypeptide(L)'
;MLKTRQCLLGIRTFLGVTSRIWGFIMYILRKHLRTIIQYQTVRYDTLPLSPISRNRLSEYMICCSAKFQGPFCTLIHSHHDGVLRPTVRPGTPPDFILKVVIDKHPVRFFVHKRPHVDFFLEVVSQWYELVVFTASMEIYGSAVADKLDNNRNILKRRYYRQHCTLDLGSYIKDLSVVHDDLSSIVILDNSPGAYRSHPDNAIPIKSWFSDPSDTALLNLLPMLDALRFTADVRSVLSRNLHQHRLCVGVGNCIMVGQMKFQYKEEHPFEKRRSEGEKIRKKYPDRVPVIVEKAPKARIGDLDKKKYLVPSDLTVGQFYFLIRKRIHLRAEDALFFFVNNEHHEEDFFLYIAYSDESVYGSSQREI
;
A
#
# COMPACT_ATOMS: atom_id res chain seq x y z
N MET A 1 -28.33 -32.96 41.23
CA MET A 1 -27.89 -31.70 40.56
C MET A 1 -26.37 -31.46 40.58
N LEU A 2 -25.61 -31.84 41.61
CA LEU A 2 -24.14 -31.58 41.67
C LEU A 2 -23.30 -32.41 40.66
N LYS A 3 -23.56 -33.72 40.51
CA LYS A 3 -22.82 -34.61 39.59
C LYS A 3 -22.90 -34.15 38.13
N THR A 4 -24.05 -33.67 37.69
CA THR A 4 -24.27 -33.17 36.33
C THR A 4 -23.47 -31.90 36.05
N ARG A 5 -23.35 -31.00 37.05
CA ARG A 5 -22.54 -29.77 36.94
C ARG A 5 -21.03 -30.04 36.90
N GLN A 6 -20.52 -31.00 37.67
CA GLN A 6 -19.11 -31.40 37.62
C GLN A 6 -18.74 -32.07 36.29
N CYS A 7 -19.63 -32.91 35.74
CA CYS A 7 -19.42 -33.54 34.43
C CYS A 7 -19.41 -32.50 33.29
N LEU A 8 -20.33 -31.53 33.32
CA LEU A 8 -20.36 -30.39 32.39
C LEU A 8 -19.09 -29.51 32.48
N LEU A 9 -18.54 -29.33 33.68
CA LEU A 9 -17.30 -28.58 33.89
C LEU A 9 -16.09 -29.34 33.31
N GLY A 10 -16.04 -30.67 33.49
CA GLY A 10 -15.02 -31.55 32.90
C GLY A 10 -15.05 -31.59 31.37
N ILE A 11 -16.25 -31.60 30.77
CA ILE A 11 -16.41 -31.52 29.32
C ILE A 11 -15.96 -30.14 28.80
N ARG A 12 -16.26 -29.05 29.51
CA ARG A 12 -15.81 -27.70 29.14
C ARG A 12 -14.30 -27.54 29.23
N THR A 13 -13.65 -28.06 30.27
CA THR A 13 -12.19 -28.04 30.37
C THR A 13 -11.56 -28.92 29.31
N PHE A 14 -12.10 -30.11 29.04
CA PHE A 14 -11.62 -30.98 27.97
C PHE A 14 -11.74 -30.30 26.59
N LEU A 15 -12.89 -29.72 26.25
CA LEU A 15 -13.10 -28.96 25.01
C LEU A 15 -12.17 -27.74 24.90
N GLY A 16 -11.90 -27.06 26.02
CA GLY A 16 -10.95 -25.95 26.07
C GLY A 16 -9.51 -26.39 25.81
N VAL A 17 -9.09 -27.51 26.38
CA VAL A 17 -7.75 -28.08 26.18
C VAL A 17 -7.59 -28.60 24.75
N THR A 18 -8.57 -29.34 24.22
CA THR A 18 -8.52 -29.84 22.84
C THR A 18 -8.54 -28.71 21.82
N SER A 19 -9.29 -27.63 22.06
CA SER A 19 -9.26 -26.42 21.22
C SER A 19 -7.88 -25.75 21.21
N ARG A 20 -7.21 -25.67 22.36
CA ARG A 20 -5.83 -25.13 22.44
C ARG A 20 -4.81 -26.02 21.74
N ILE A 21 -4.90 -27.34 21.92
CA ILE A 21 -4.05 -28.31 21.23
C ILE A 21 -4.28 -28.24 19.72
N TRP A 22 -5.53 -28.18 19.28
CA TRP A 22 -5.89 -28.00 17.86
C TRP A 22 -5.35 -26.68 17.30
N GLY A 23 -5.47 -25.59 18.04
CA GLY A 23 -4.88 -24.29 17.69
C GLY A 23 -3.37 -24.36 17.53
N PHE A 24 -2.68 -25.10 18.41
CA PHE A 24 -1.23 -25.31 18.33
C PHE A 24 -0.83 -26.19 17.13
N ILE A 25 -1.56 -27.27 16.87
CA ILE A 25 -1.34 -28.14 15.69
C ILE A 25 -1.57 -27.33 14.41
N MET A 26 -2.65 -26.55 14.33
CA MET A 26 -2.95 -25.67 13.20
C MET A 26 -1.89 -24.57 13.03
N TYR A 27 -1.31 -24.06 14.12
CA TYR A 27 -0.18 -23.13 14.07
C TYR A 27 1.04 -23.78 13.42
N ILE A 28 1.42 -25.00 13.84
CA ILE A 28 2.53 -25.75 13.25
C ILE A 28 2.26 -26.03 11.77
N LEU A 29 1.09 -26.56 11.41
CA LEU A 29 0.70 -26.83 10.02
C LEU A 29 0.77 -25.57 9.15
N ARG A 30 0.17 -24.45 9.57
CA ARG A 30 0.23 -23.19 8.82
C ARG A 30 1.65 -22.63 8.70
N LYS A 31 2.52 -22.88 9.68
CA LYS A 31 3.93 -22.51 9.61
C LYS A 31 4.65 -23.34 8.54
N HIS A 32 4.49 -24.66 8.56
CA HIS A 32 5.11 -25.55 7.56
C HIS A 32 4.56 -25.33 6.15
N LEU A 33 3.24 -25.16 5.98
CA LEU A 33 2.63 -24.84 4.69
C LEU A 33 3.17 -23.55 4.09
N ARG A 34 3.37 -22.49 4.90
CA ARG A 34 4.01 -21.25 4.43
C ARG A 34 5.44 -21.48 3.96
N THR A 35 6.20 -22.29 4.68
CA THR A 35 7.54 -22.69 4.27
C THR A 35 7.52 -23.46 2.94
N ILE A 36 6.60 -24.42 2.76
CA ILE A 36 6.49 -25.20 1.53
C ILE A 36 6.11 -24.31 0.34
N ILE A 37 5.10 -23.46 0.48
CA ILE A 37 4.67 -22.52 -0.56
C ILE A 37 5.83 -21.60 -0.96
N GLN A 38 6.63 -21.15 0.01
CA GLN A 38 7.80 -20.30 -0.26
C GLN A 38 8.83 -20.97 -1.19
N TYR A 39 8.98 -22.29 -1.13
CA TYR A 39 9.96 -23.05 -1.94
C TYR A 39 9.39 -23.69 -3.21
N GLN A 40 8.09 -23.53 -3.50
CA GLN A 40 7.46 -24.11 -4.69
C GLN A 40 7.63 -23.24 -5.96
N THR A 41 8.68 -22.44 -6.01
CA THR A 41 8.95 -21.45 -7.07
C THR A 41 9.68 -22.03 -8.27
N VAL A 42 9.43 -21.42 -9.44
CA VAL A 42 10.20 -21.61 -10.68
C VAL A 42 11.69 -21.49 -10.34
N ARG A 43 12.46 -22.55 -10.59
CA ARG A 43 13.93 -22.50 -10.49
C ARG A 43 14.47 -21.76 -11.71
N TYR A 44 15.23 -20.71 -11.46
CA TYR A 44 16.04 -20.05 -12.48
C TYR A 44 17.43 -20.68 -12.41
N ASP A 45 17.84 -21.37 -13.47
CA ASP A 45 19.20 -21.87 -13.56
C ASP A 45 20.17 -20.69 -13.64
N THR A 46 21.19 -20.70 -12.78
CA THR A 46 22.23 -19.66 -12.76
C THR A 46 23.14 -19.89 -13.96
N LEU A 47 22.82 -19.23 -15.08
CA LEU A 47 23.67 -19.28 -16.28
C LEU A 47 24.92 -18.41 -16.07
N PRO A 48 26.12 -18.93 -16.34
CA PRO A 48 27.36 -18.16 -16.20
C PRO A 48 27.35 -16.98 -17.18
N LEU A 49 27.45 -15.77 -16.63
CA LEU A 49 27.45 -14.54 -17.41
C LEU A 49 28.80 -14.31 -18.11
N SER A 50 28.75 -13.84 -19.35
CA SER A 50 29.94 -13.35 -20.05
C SER A 50 30.58 -12.18 -19.30
N PRO A 51 31.90 -11.92 -19.44
CA PRO A 51 32.55 -10.77 -18.80
C PRO A 51 31.90 -9.43 -19.16
N ILE A 52 31.46 -9.26 -20.42
CA ILE A 52 30.80 -8.05 -20.90
C ILE A 52 29.42 -7.90 -20.24
N SER A 53 28.64 -8.97 -20.18
CA SER A 53 27.34 -8.98 -19.49
C SER A 53 27.51 -8.67 -18.01
N ARG A 54 28.55 -9.19 -17.36
CA ARG A 54 28.82 -8.94 -15.93
C ARG A 54 29.12 -7.47 -15.65
N ASN A 55 29.93 -6.82 -16.49
CA ASN A 55 30.25 -5.39 -16.34
C ASN A 55 29.05 -4.49 -16.63
N ARG A 56 28.17 -4.85 -17.57
CA ARG A 56 26.91 -4.13 -17.78
C ARG A 56 25.94 -4.31 -16.60
N LEU A 57 25.85 -5.54 -16.08
CA LEU A 57 24.94 -5.88 -14.99
C LEU A 57 25.27 -5.16 -13.67
N SER A 58 26.53 -4.81 -13.43
CA SER A 58 26.91 -4.04 -12.23
C SER A 58 26.39 -2.59 -12.21
N GLU A 59 25.88 -2.08 -13.34
CA GLU A 59 25.36 -0.71 -13.45
C GLU A 59 23.85 -0.62 -13.19
N TYR A 60 23.14 -1.76 -13.09
CA TYR A 60 21.69 -1.75 -12.89
C TYR A 60 21.33 -1.78 -11.41
N MET A 61 20.39 -0.92 -11.06
CA MET A 61 19.96 -0.72 -9.68
C MET A 61 18.45 -0.80 -9.54
N ILE A 62 18.00 -1.55 -8.52
CA ILE A 62 16.59 -1.63 -8.14
C ILE A 62 16.39 -0.99 -6.77
N CYS A 63 15.58 0.06 -6.76
CA CYS A 63 15.06 0.67 -5.55
C CYS A 63 13.84 -0.12 -5.06
N CYS A 64 14.04 -0.92 -4.02
CA CYS A 64 12.98 -1.61 -3.31
C CYS A 64 12.36 -0.70 -2.24
N SER A 65 11.05 -0.48 -2.32
CA SER A 65 10.31 0.29 -1.32
C SER A 65 9.83 -0.57 -0.15
N ALA A 66 10.05 -0.11 1.08
CA ALA A 66 9.48 -0.68 2.29
C ALA A 66 8.65 0.37 3.05
N LYS A 67 7.50 0.81 2.52
CA LYS A 67 6.63 1.83 3.15
C LYS A 67 5.87 1.27 4.35
N PHE A 68 5.92 1.92 5.52
CA PHE A 68 5.02 1.59 6.64
C PHE A 68 4.72 2.74 7.63
N GLN A 69 3.66 3.49 7.33
CA GLN A 69 2.57 3.91 8.24
C GLN A 69 1.41 4.38 7.34
N GLY A 70 0.35 3.56 7.23
CA GLY A 70 -0.73 3.76 6.23
C GLY A 70 -0.86 2.56 5.27
N PRO A 71 -1.99 2.40 4.57
CA PRO A 71 -2.42 1.14 3.91
C PRO A 71 -1.64 0.79 2.62
N PHE A 72 -0.32 0.93 2.58
CA PHE A 72 0.44 0.72 1.34
C PHE A 72 1.71 -0.07 1.64
N CYS A 73 1.72 -1.34 1.23
CA CYS A 73 2.64 -2.40 1.65
C CYS A 73 3.28 -3.06 0.42
N THR A 74 4.59 -2.91 0.21
CA THR A 74 5.30 -3.47 -0.96
C THR A 74 5.97 -4.82 -0.64
N LEU A 75 6.83 -4.88 0.39
CA LEU A 75 7.58 -6.10 0.77
C LEU A 75 7.12 -6.77 2.07
N ILE A 76 6.55 -5.99 2.99
CA ILE A 76 6.12 -6.43 4.32
C ILE A 76 4.77 -5.79 4.65
N HIS A 77 4.12 -6.26 5.71
CA HIS A 77 2.97 -5.64 6.36
C HIS A 77 3.21 -5.56 7.87
N SER A 78 3.08 -4.38 8.49
CA SER A 78 3.27 -4.23 9.94
C SER A 78 2.12 -3.49 10.65
N HIS A 79 1.91 -3.82 11.92
CA HIS A 79 1.01 -3.08 12.82
C HIS A 79 1.66 -2.95 14.19
N HIS A 80 1.19 -2.00 15.02
CA HIS A 80 1.73 -1.76 16.36
C HIS A 80 0.68 -1.98 17.45
N ASP A 81 1.16 -2.14 18.68
CA ASP A 81 0.31 -2.23 19.88
C ASP A 81 -0.68 -1.06 19.93
N GLY A 82 -1.98 -1.37 20.08
CA GLY A 82 -3.04 -0.36 20.19
C GLY A 82 -3.85 -0.11 18.92
N VAL A 83 -3.42 -0.63 17.76
CA VAL A 83 -4.20 -0.58 16.51
C VAL A 83 -4.59 -2.00 16.09
N LEU A 84 -5.79 -2.43 16.46
CA LEU A 84 -6.43 -3.60 15.86
C LEU A 84 -6.68 -3.31 14.38
N ARG A 85 -5.81 -3.81 13.50
CA ARG A 85 -6.06 -3.82 12.06
C ARG A 85 -6.69 -5.15 11.68
N PRO A 86 -7.97 -5.17 11.23
CA PRO A 86 -8.64 -6.39 10.78
C PRO A 86 -8.08 -6.95 9.46
N THR A 87 -7.08 -6.29 8.85
CA THR A 87 -6.45 -6.75 7.61
C THR A 87 -5.67 -8.04 7.78
N VAL A 88 -5.21 -8.36 9.00
CA VAL A 88 -4.55 -9.63 9.32
C VAL A 88 -5.54 -10.54 10.02
N ARG A 89 -5.71 -11.77 9.52
CA ARG A 89 -6.60 -12.77 10.15
C ARG A 89 -6.21 -12.92 11.63
N PRO A 90 -7.15 -12.75 12.58
CA PRO A 90 -6.86 -12.89 14.00
C PRO A 90 -6.15 -14.21 14.31
N GLY A 91 -5.05 -14.14 15.08
CA GLY A 91 -4.21 -15.30 15.42
C GLY A 91 -3.15 -15.68 14.38
N THR A 92 -2.99 -14.92 13.29
CA THR A 92 -1.82 -15.08 12.41
C THR A 92 -0.57 -14.60 13.16
N PRO A 93 0.44 -15.45 13.37
CA PRO A 93 1.67 -15.05 14.03
C PRO A 93 2.49 -14.13 13.11
N PRO A 94 3.13 -13.08 13.66
CA PRO A 94 4.09 -12.28 12.92
C PRO A 94 5.33 -13.09 12.57
N ASP A 95 6.03 -12.70 11.50
CA ASP A 95 7.33 -13.27 11.15
C ASP A 95 8.43 -12.75 12.08
N PHE A 96 8.33 -11.49 12.50
CA PHE A 96 9.19 -10.93 13.54
C PHE A 96 8.52 -9.74 14.24
N ILE A 97 8.99 -9.44 15.46
CA ILE A 97 8.54 -8.31 16.26
C ILE A 97 9.70 -7.34 16.43
N LEU A 98 9.47 -6.08 16.05
CA LEU A 98 10.43 -5.00 16.28
C LEU A 98 10.02 -4.21 17.51
N LYS A 99 10.99 -3.80 18.31
CA LYS A 99 10.80 -2.88 19.43
C LYS A 99 11.52 -1.59 19.09
N VAL A 100 10.78 -0.52 18.86
CA VAL A 100 11.33 0.79 18.50
C VAL A 100 10.89 1.80 19.55
N VAL A 101 11.81 2.62 20.04
CA VAL A 101 11.50 3.70 20.99
C VAL A 101 11.13 4.94 20.20
N ILE A 102 9.89 5.40 20.35
CA ILE A 102 9.38 6.64 19.74
C ILE A 102 9.06 7.59 20.89
N ASP A 103 9.67 8.78 20.92
CA ASP A 103 9.45 9.78 21.96
C ASP A 103 9.55 9.22 23.39
N LYS A 104 10.58 8.42 23.65
CA LYS A 104 10.85 7.72 24.93
C LYS A 104 9.85 6.62 25.30
N HIS A 105 8.89 6.30 24.44
CA HIS A 105 7.94 5.23 24.64
C HIS A 105 8.31 4.02 23.75
N PRO A 106 8.52 2.82 24.33
CA PRO A 106 8.78 1.63 23.54
C PRO A 106 7.50 1.17 22.85
N VAL A 107 7.53 1.13 21.51
CA VAL A 107 6.44 0.65 20.66
C VAL A 107 6.84 -0.67 20.03
N ARG A 108 5.98 -1.69 20.13
CA ARG A 108 6.18 -2.96 19.43
C ARG A 108 5.46 -2.97 18.10
N PHE A 109 6.17 -3.40 17.06
CA PHE A 109 5.65 -3.60 15.72
C PHE A 109 5.65 -5.09 15.38
N PHE A 110 4.50 -5.63 15.03
CA PHE A 110 4.31 -6.99 14.54
C PHE A 110 4.41 -6.98 13.02
N VAL A 111 5.47 -7.59 12.48
CA VAL A 111 5.78 -7.54 11.05
C VAL A 111 5.49 -8.89 10.41
N HIS A 112 4.80 -8.85 9.27
CA HIS A 112 4.48 -9.96 8.40
C HIS A 112 5.21 -9.75 7.08
N LYS A 113 5.80 -10.80 6.54
CA LYS A 113 6.54 -10.79 5.28
C LYS A 113 5.59 -11.13 4.14
N ARG A 114 5.67 -10.37 3.05
CA ARG A 114 4.94 -10.73 1.83
C ARG A 114 5.44 -12.11 1.38
N PRO A 115 4.55 -13.02 0.92
CA PRO A 115 4.98 -14.31 0.45
C PRO A 115 6.09 -14.17 -0.60
N HIS A 116 7.06 -15.08 -0.53
CA HIS A 116 8.23 -15.14 -1.41
C HIS A 116 9.22 -13.98 -1.32
N VAL A 117 9.10 -13.05 -0.35
CA VAL A 117 10.03 -11.90 -0.25
C VAL A 117 11.51 -12.30 -0.09
N ASP A 118 11.81 -13.36 0.67
CA ASP A 118 13.21 -13.79 0.86
C ASP A 118 13.82 -14.31 -0.43
N PHE A 119 13.07 -15.17 -1.13
CA PHE A 119 13.46 -15.75 -2.41
C PHE A 119 13.58 -14.66 -3.47
N PHE A 120 12.62 -13.73 -3.51
CA PHE A 120 12.69 -12.57 -4.40
C PHE A 120 13.96 -11.75 -4.16
N LEU A 121 14.26 -11.38 -2.92
CA LEU A 121 15.48 -10.63 -2.58
C LEU A 121 16.75 -11.42 -2.90
N GLU A 122 16.76 -12.73 -2.64
CA GLU A 122 17.89 -13.61 -2.96
C GLU A 122 18.18 -13.66 -4.47
N VAL A 123 17.15 -13.83 -5.30
CA VAL A 123 17.28 -13.89 -6.75
C VAL A 123 17.67 -12.52 -7.31
N VAL A 124 16.93 -11.47 -6.97
CA VAL A 124 17.13 -10.13 -7.55
C VAL A 124 18.46 -9.51 -7.09
N SER A 125 18.96 -9.82 -5.90
CA SER A 125 20.28 -9.36 -5.43
C SER A 125 21.46 -9.90 -6.25
N GLN A 126 21.27 -10.97 -7.03
CA GLN A 126 22.28 -11.50 -7.95
C GLN A 126 22.30 -10.73 -9.28
N TRP A 127 21.23 -9.99 -9.56
CA TRP A 127 21.02 -9.31 -10.85
C TRP A 127 21.18 -7.80 -10.73
N TYR A 128 20.90 -7.22 -9.56
CA TYR A 128 20.79 -5.79 -9.34
C TYR A 128 21.41 -5.37 -8.01
N GLU A 129 21.94 -4.14 -7.96
CA GLU A 129 22.16 -3.48 -6.67
C GLU A 129 20.80 -3.14 -6.04
N LEU A 130 20.56 -3.58 -4.80
CA LEU A 130 19.31 -3.32 -4.09
C LEU A 130 19.44 -2.10 -3.17
N VAL A 131 18.55 -1.13 -3.35
CA VAL A 131 18.47 0.08 -2.53
C VAL A 131 17.14 0.13 -1.77
N VAL A 132 17.19 0.41 -0.47
CA VAL A 132 15.97 0.68 0.30
C VAL A 132 15.59 2.14 0.09
N PHE A 133 14.40 2.43 -0.43
CA PHE A 133 13.87 3.80 -0.46
C PHE A 133 12.46 3.82 0.12
N THR A 134 12.28 4.34 1.33
CA THR A 134 11.01 4.34 2.07
C THR A 134 10.59 5.71 2.56
N ALA A 135 9.27 5.95 2.55
CA ALA A 135 8.66 7.12 3.19
C ALA A 135 8.46 6.96 4.72
N SER A 136 9.08 5.94 5.33
CA SER A 136 9.06 5.71 6.80
C SER A 136 10.22 6.40 7.49
N MET A 137 10.07 6.65 8.80
CA MET A 137 11.17 7.13 9.64
C MET A 137 12.28 6.10 9.70
N GLU A 138 13.51 6.59 9.75
CA GLU A 138 14.73 5.78 9.80
C GLU A 138 14.74 4.79 10.97
N ILE A 139 14.39 5.24 12.19
CA ILE A 139 14.37 4.42 13.41
C ILE A 139 13.62 3.10 13.27
N TYR A 140 12.62 3.05 12.40
CA TYR A 140 11.84 1.85 12.10
C TYR A 140 12.32 1.20 10.81
N GLY A 141 12.55 1.99 9.76
CA GLY A 141 12.95 1.50 8.45
C GLY A 141 14.27 0.75 8.47
N SER A 142 15.26 1.20 9.24
CA SER A 142 16.54 0.51 9.41
C SER A 142 16.37 -0.85 10.06
N ALA A 143 15.63 -0.93 11.17
CA ALA A 143 15.36 -2.17 11.89
C ALA A 143 14.62 -3.23 11.03
N VAL A 144 13.69 -2.79 10.18
CA VAL A 144 13.06 -3.69 9.19
C VAL A 144 14.07 -4.15 8.14
N ALA A 145 14.83 -3.22 7.57
CA ALA A 145 15.80 -3.53 6.53
C ALA A 145 16.85 -4.53 7.03
N ASP A 146 17.36 -4.37 8.25
CA ASP A 146 18.30 -5.31 8.87
C ASP A 146 17.70 -6.71 9.01
N LYS A 147 16.41 -6.79 9.37
CA LYS A 147 15.74 -8.07 9.54
C LYS A 147 15.45 -8.78 8.21
N LEU A 148 15.22 -8.03 7.13
CA LEU A 148 15.07 -8.56 5.77
C LEU A 148 16.41 -8.91 5.13
N ASP A 149 17.44 -8.10 5.38
CA ASP A 149 18.80 -8.34 4.90
C ASP A 149 19.37 -9.63 5.50
N ASN A 150 19.13 -9.85 6.80
CA ASN A 150 19.59 -11.04 7.53
C ASN A 150 21.09 -11.28 7.38
N ASN A 151 21.89 -10.22 7.51
CA ASN A 151 23.36 -10.20 7.40
C ASN A 151 23.91 -10.64 6.04
N ARG A 152 23.07 -10.59 4.98
CA ARG A 152 23.51 -10.87 3.60
C ARG A 152 24.25 -9.68 2.98
N ASN A 153 24.14 -8.49 3.59
CA ASN A 153 24.71 -7.24 3.08
C ASN A 153 24.25 -6.89 1.66
N ILE A 154 22.98 -7.18 1.35
CA ILE A 154 22.35 -6.87 0.06
C ILE A 154 21.61 -5.52 0.08
N LEU A 155 21.19 -5.04 1.26
CA LEU A 155 20.47 -3.76 1.44
C LEU A 155 21.37 -2.68 2.07
N LYS A 156 22.49 -2.35 1.41
CA LYS A 156 23.50 -1.42 1.95
C LYS A 156 23.06 0.05 1.90
N ARG A 157 22.55 0.50 0.75
CA ARG A 157 22.11 1.89 0.55
C ARG A 157 20.65 2.04 0.98
N ARG A 158 20.38 3.04 1.81
CA ARG A 158 19.07 3.20 2.46
C ARG A 158 18.68 4.68 2.53
N TYR A 159 17.50 4.97 2.00
CA TYR A 159 16.88 6.29 1.98
C TYR A 159 15.54 6.20 2.71
N TYR A 160 15.40 7.04 3.73
CA TYR A 160 14.22 7.15 4.58
C TYR A 160 13.42 8.43 4.30
N ARG A 161 12.35 8.67 5.07
CA ARG A 161 11.43 9.80 4.91
C ARG A 161 12.12 11.16 4.73
N GLN A 162 13.21 11.42 5.44
CA GLN A 162 13.94 12.68 5.35
C GLN A 162 14.57 12.94 3.97
N HIS A 163 14.72 11.91 3.14
CA HIS A 163 15.24 11.99 1.77
C HIS A 163 14.11 12.06 0.73
N CYS A 164 12.84 12.00 1.15
CA CYS A 164 11.71 12.18 0.25
C CYS A 164 11.34 13.67 0.15
N THR A 165 10.86 14.08 -1.01
CA THR A 165 10.24 15.39 -1.20
C THR A 165 8.76 15.29 -0.85
N LEU A 166 8.30 16.08 0.13
CA LEU A 166 6.87 16.14 0.47
C LEU A 166 6.17 17.07 -0.52
N ASP A 167 5.30 16.51 -1.35
CA ASP A 167 4.53 17.24 -2.35
C ASP A 167 3.07 16.75 -2.38
N LEU A 168 2.13 17.68 -2.27
CA LEU A 168 0.68 17.43 -2.27
C LEU A 168 0.27 16.31 -1.27
N GLY A 169 0.89 16.28 -0.09
CA GLY A 169 0.63 15.27 0.94
C GLY A 169 1.18 13.86 0.62
N SER A 170 1.94 13.71 -0.46
CA SER A 170 2.63 12.47 -0.83
C SER A 170 4.14 12.63 -0.66
N TYR A 171 4.81 11.56 -0.24
CA TYR A 171 6.27 11.52 -0.23
C TYR A 171 6.77 11.02 -1.58
N ILE A 172 7.31 11.93 -2.38
CA ILE A 172 7.94 11.65 -3.66
C ILE A 172 9.36 11.17 -3.42
N LYS A 173 9.76 10.16 -4.18
CA LYS A 173 11.10 9.57 -4.19
C LYS A 173 11.80 9.95 -5.47
N ASP A 174 12.68 10.92 -5.34
CA ASP A 174 13.50 11.37 -6.44
C ASP A 174 14.62 10.36 -6.72
N LEU A 175 14.60 9.74 -7.90
CA LEU A 175 15.58 8.73 -8.29
C LEU A 175 16.94 9.33 -8.65
N SER A 176 16.99 10.61 -9.02
CA SER A 176 18.25 11.31 -9.33
C SER A 176 19.16 11.43 -8.11
N VAL A 177 18.59 11.43 -6.90
CA VAL A 177 19.35 11.39 -5.64
C VAL A 177 20.07 10.06 -5.43
N VAL A 178 19.60 9.01 -6.10
CA VAL A 178 20.05 7.63 -5.89
C VAL A 178 21.04 7.19 -6.98
N HIS A 179 20.83 7.64 -8.22
CA HIS A 179 21.68 7.35 -9.38
C HIS A 179 21.62 8.48 -10.41
N ASP A 180 22.75 8.81 -11.02
CA ASP A 180 22.82 9.84 -12.06
C ASP A 180 22.23 9.36 -13.39
N ASP A 181 22.45 8.09 -13.74
CA ASP A 181 21.91 7.50 -14.97
C ASP A 181 20.53 6.87 -14.74
N LEU A 182 19.50 7.56 -15.20
CA LEU A 182 18.11 7.08 -15.12
C LEU A 182 17.81 5.93 -16.09
N SER A 183 18.71 5.59 -17.03
CA SER A 183 18.51 4.46 -17.95
C SER A 183 18.72 3.10 -17.28
N SER A 184 19.40 3.07 -16.11
CA SER A 184 19.78 1.85 -15.40
C SER A 184 19.12 1.67 -14.03
N ILE A 185 18.21 2.57 -13.62
CA ILE A 185 17.51 2.51 -12.34
C ILE A 185 16.02 2.20 -12.48
N VAL A 186 15.51 1.35 -11.60
CA VAL A 186 14.08 1.00 -11.55
C VAL A 186 13.55 1.14 -10.12
N ILE A 187 12.34 1.67 -9.96
CA ILE A 187 11.64 1.74 -8.67
C ILE A 187 10.45 0.78 -8.62
N LEU A 188 10.43 -0.08 -7.61
CA LEU A 188 9.30 -0.95 -7.29
C LEU A 188 8.52 -0.34 -6.12
N ASP A 189 7.34 0.22 -6.41
CA ASP A 189 6.49 0.81 -5.38
C ASP A 189 5.01 0.58 -5.67
N ASN A 190 4.22 0.47 -4.61
CA ASN A 190 2.79 0.28 -4.68
C ASN A 190 1.98 1.59 -4.67
N SER A 191 2.67 2.74 -4.57
CA SER A 191 2.07 4.07 -4.49
C SER A 191 2.49 4.93 -5.68
N PRO A 192 1.57 5.28 -6.61
CA PRO A 192 1.88 6.13 -7.76
C PRO A 192 2.47 7.49 -7.41
N GLY A 193 2.04 8.06 -6.28
CA GLY A 193 2.60 9.31 -5.77
C GLY A 193 4.07 9.22 -5.35
N ALA A 194 4.62 8.01 -5.11
CA ALA A 194 6.02 7.84 -4.72
C ALA A 194 6.99 7.99 -5.90
N TYR A 195 6.61 7.55 -7.10
CA TYR A 195 7.43 7.64 -8.31
C TYR A 195 6.92 8.69 -9.29
N ARG A 196 6.15 9.67 -8.82
CA ARG A 196 5.52 10.72 -9.66
C ARG A 196 6.55 11.46 -10.54
N SER A 197 7.76 11.70 -10.04
CA SER A 197 8.82 12.38 -10.81
C SER A 197 9.47 11.48 -11.86
N HIS A 198 9.37 10.16 -11.74
CA HIS A 198 10.04 9.19 -12.61
C HIS A 198 9.10 8.02 -12.98
N PRO A 199 7.95 8.29 -13.62
CA PRO A 199 6.96 7.27 -13.92
C PRO A 199 7.48 6.22 -14.91
N ASP A 200 8.36 6.60 -15.83
CA ASP A 200 8.94 5.70 -16.83
C ASP A 200 9.99 4.72 -16.24
N ASN A 201 10.43 4.96 -15.00
CA ASN A 201 11.32 4.09 -14.24
C ASN A 201 10.56 3.20 -13.25
N ALA A 202 9.23 3.29 -13.20
CA ALA A 202 8.43 2.63 -12.19
C ALA A 202 7.92 1.26 -12.64
N ILE A 203 7.98 0.30 -11.72
CA ILE A 203 7.21 -0.93 -11.75
C ILE A 203 6.13 -0.81 -10.67
N PRO A 204 4.87 -0.61 -11.06
CA PRO A 204 3.76 -0.66 -10.10
C PRO A 204 3.59 -2.07 -9.55
N ILE A 205 3.41 -2.19 -8.24
CA ILE A 205 3.06 -3.46 -7.59
C ILE A 205 1.83 -3.29 -6.72
N LYS A 206 0.95 -4.31 -6.70
CA LYS A 206 -0.23 -4.27 -5.84
C LYS A 206 0.19 -4.22 -4.36
N SER A 207 -0.53 -3.41 -3.59
CA SER A 207 -0.45 -3.40 -2.13
C SER A 207 -0.76 -4.78 -1.56
N TRP A 208 -0.03 -5.20 -0.52
CA TRP A 208 -0.23 -6.50 0.11
C TRP A 208 -0.67 -6.40 1.58
N PHE A 209 -1.78 -7.06 1.92
CA PHE A 209 -2.36 -7.01 3.26
C PHE A 209 -2.53 -8.42 3.84
N SER A 210 -1.42 -9.10 4.07
CA SER A 210 -1.37 -10.43 4.71
C SER A 210 -2.00 -11.61 3.96
N ASP A 211 -2.34 -11.45 2.67
CA ASP A 211 -2.80 -12.56 1.83
C ASP A 211 -1.66 -13.59 1.65
N PRO A 212 -1.81 -14.82 2.17
CA PRO A 212 -0.76 -15.84 2.06
C PRO A 212 -0.62 -16.42 0.64
N SER A 213 -1.58 -16.16 -0.26
CA SER A 213 -1.58 -16.64 -1.65
C SER A 213 -1.02 -15.63 -2.64
N ASP A 214 -0.52 -14.48 -2.17
CA ASP A 214 0.06 -13.44 -3.02
C ASP A 214 1.32 -13.91 -3.74
N THR A 215 1.29 -13.91 -5.08
CA THR A 215 2.43 -14.27 -5.94
C THR A 215 3.05 -13.07 -6.66
N ALA A 216 2.73 -11.83 -6.24
CA ALA A 216 3.09 -10.65 -7.04
C ALA A 216 4.60 -10.49 -7.21
N LEU A 217 5.37 -10.76 -6.17
CA LEU A 217 6.84 -10.70 -6.22
C LEU A 217 7.41 -11.72 -7.20
N LEU A 218 6.83 -12.92 -7.26
CA LEU A 218 7.28 -13.96 -8.21
C LEU A 218 6.99 -13.58 -9.65
N ASN A 219 5.81 -13.02 -9.90
CA ASN A 219 5.38 -12.63 -11.25
C ASN A 219 6.26 -11.50 -11.82
N LEU A 220 7.00 -10.78 -10.98
CA LEU A 220 7.94 -9.75 -11.43
C LEU A 220 9.28 -10.30 -11.88
N LEU A 221 9.69 -11.48 -11.43
CA LEU A 221 11.01 -12.04 -11.70
C LEU A 221 11.33 -12.15 -13.21
N PRO A 222 10.44 -12.66 -14.09
CA PRO A 222 10.74 -12.74 -15.52
C PRO A 222 10.95 -11.37 -16.17
N MET A 223 10.19 -10.36 -15.76
CA MET A 223 10.33 -9.01 -16.29
C MET A 223 11.62 -8.35 -15.79
N LEU A 224 11.93 -8.51 -14.50
CA LEU A 224 13.19 -8.04 -13.94
C LEU A 224 14.39 -8.74 -14.59
N ASP A 225 14.29 -10.03 -14.90
CA ASP A 225 15.35 -10.74 -15.62
C ASP A 225 15.52 -10.19 -17.05
N ALA A 226 14.43 -9.90 -17.76
CA ALA A 226 14.50 -9.33 -19.11
C ALA A 226 15.12 -7.91 -19.15
N LEU A 227 14.81 -7.04 -18.16
CA LEU A 227 15.30 -5.66 -18.11
C LEU A 227 16.83 -5.57 -18.02
N ARG A 228 17.50 -6.59 -17.49
CA ARG A 228 18.96 -6.73 -17.40
C ARG A 228 19.69 -6.57 -18.74
N PHE A 229 19.00 -6.89 -19.83
CA PHE A 229 19.58 -6.91 -21.18
C PHE A 229 19.18 -5.67 -21.99
N THR A 230 18.47 -4.71 -21.36
CA THR A 230 18.01 -3.49 -22.01
C THR A 230 19.03 -2.37 -21.81
N ALA A 231 19.34 -1.61 -22.87
CA ALA A 231 20.25 -0.47 -22.75
C ALA A 231 19.63 0.68 -21.94
N ASP A 232 18.31 0.82 -21.99
CA ASP A 232 17.54 1.78 -21.19
C ASP A 232 16.26 1.10 -20.73
N VAL A 233 16.11 0.91 -19.41
CA VAL A 233 14.94 0.24 -18.82
C VAL A 233 13.64 0.96 -19.16
N ARG A 234 13.69 2.29 -19.33
CA ARG A 234 12.52 3.12 -19.69
C ARG A 234 12.00 2.77 -21.07
N SER A 235 12.86 2.32 -22.00
CA SER A 235 12.43 1.90 -23.34
C SER A 235 11.47 0.70 -23.32
N VAL A 236 11.52 -0.11 -22.26
CA VAL A 236 10.62 -1.26 -22.04
C VAL A 236 9.50 -0.88 -21.09
N LEU A 237 9.82 -0.26 -19.95
CA LEU A 237 8.83 0.12 -18.93
C LEU A 237 7.80 1.13 -19.46
N SER A 238 8.24 2.10 -20.27
CA SER A 238 7.34 3.05 -20.95
C SER A 238 6.49 2.42 -22.05
N ARG A 239 6.57 1.11 -22.32
CA ARG A 239 5.64 0.42 -23.25
C ARG A 239 4.44 -0.18 -22.52
N ASN A 240 4.51 -0.32 -21.20
CA ASN A 240 3.37 -0.70 -20.35
C ASN A 240 2.36 0.46 -20.16
N LEU A 241 2.26 1.35 -21.16
CA LEU A 241 1.39 2.53 -21.19
C LEU A 241 -0.09 2.22 -20.99
N HIS A 242 -0.54 0.98 -21.14
CA HIS A 242 -1.94 0.65 -20.86
C HIS A 242 -2.30 0.79 -19.37
N GLN A 243 -1.31 0.80 -18.47
CA GLN A 243 -1.54 1.00 -17.03
C GLN A 243 -1.24 2.43 -16.57
N HIS A 244 -0.43 3.20 -17.32
CA HIS A 244 -0.07 4.59 -17.03
C HIS A 244 -0.77 5.66 -17.90
N ARG A 245 -1.25 5.34 -19.13
CA ARG A 245 -2.03 6.27 -20.01
C ARG A 245 -3.53 6.22 -19.83
N LEU A 246 -4.07 5.28 -19.05
CA LEU A 246 -5.35 5.50 -18.37
C LEU A 246 -5.27 6.66 -17.36
N CYS A 247 -4.15 7.39 -17.27
CA CYS A 247 -4.07 8.66 -16.59
C CYS A 247 -4.15 9.89 -17.53
N VAL A 248 -3.96 9.77 -18.85
CA VAL A 248 -4.03 10.91 -19.77
C VAL A 248 -4.40 10.46 -21.19
N GLY A 249 -5.69 10.55 -21.54
CA GLY A 249 -6.12 10.70 -22.93
C GLY A 249 -6.60 9.45 -23.70
N VAL A 250 -7.87 9.56 -24.10
CA VAL A 250 -8.57 8.89 -25.22
C VAL A 250 -9.08 7.46 -24.98
N GLY A 251 -10.42 7.38 -24.83
CA GLY A 251 -11.22 6.16 -24.94
C GLY A 251 -12.08 5.92 -23.69
N ASN A 252 -13.32 6.46 -23.69
CA ASN A 252 -14.47 6.22 -22.79
C ASN A 252 -14.25 5.40 -21.50
N CYS A 253 -13.23 5.72 -20.74
CA CYS A 253 -12.96 5.21 -19.41
C CYS A 253 -13.29 6.35 -18.46
N ILE A 254 -14.26 6.15 -17.56
CA ILE A 254 -14.59 7.14 -16.55
C ILE A 254 -13.40 7.22 -15.59
N MET A 255 -12.52 8.18 -15.88
CA MET A 255 -11.49 8.69 -15.00
C MET A 255 -12.16 9.15 -13.70
N VAL A 256 -11.68 8.70 -12.55
CA VAL A 256 -12.23 9.14 -11.24
C VAL A 256 -11.94 10.63 -10.95
N GLY A 257 -11.12 11.29 -11.79
CA GLY A 257 -11.01 12.76 -11.87
C GLY A 257 -12.22 13.46 -12.52
N GLN A 258 -13.19 12.72 -13.04
CA GLN A 258 -14.45 13.22 -13.61
C GLN A 258 -15.67 12.47 -13.02
N MET A 259 -15.71 12.27 -11.70
CA MET A 259 -17.02 12.02 -11.09
C MET A 259 -17.88 13.27 -11.24
N LYS A 260 -19.00 13.16 -11.97
CA LYS A 260 -20.04 14.18 -11.94
C LYS A 260 -20.68 14.15 -10.55
N PHE A 261 -20.36 15.15 -9.74
CA PHE A 261 -20.98 15.33 -8.43
C PHE A 261 -22.41 15.80 -8.63
N GLN A 262 -23.37 15.08 -8.03
CA GLN A 262 -24.78 15.43 -8.08
C GLN A 262 -24.99 16.84 -7.50
N TYR A 263 -24.24 17.20 -6.46
CA TYR A 263 -24.26 18.56 -5.90
C TYR A 263 -23.95 19.65 -6.95
N LYS A 264 -23.04 19.40 -7.91
CA LYS A 264 -22.70 20.36 -8.97
C LYS A 264 -23.78 20.45 -10.04
N GLU A 265 -24.58 19.40 -10.23
CA GLU A 265 -25.72 19.40 -11.15
C GLU A 265 -26.93 20.12 -10.55
N GLU A 266 -27.19 19.91 -9.26
CA GLU A 266 -28.28 20.56 -8.53
C GLU A 266 -28.01 22.04 -8.23
N HIS A 267 -26.73 22.44 -8.14
CA HIS A 267 -26.31 23.78 -7.74
C HIS A 267 -25.43 24.43 -8.82
N PRO A 268 -25.95 25.44 -9.55
CA PRO A 268 -25.17 26.23 -10.49
C PRO A 268 -23.92 26.83 -9.84
N PHE A 269 -22.87 27.01 -10.63
CA PHE A 269 -21.55 27.46 -10.16
C PHE A 269 -21.61 28.76 -9.37
N GLU A 270 -22.33 29.77 -9.86
CA GLU A 270 -22.44 31.07 -9.19
C GLU A 270 -23.03 30.96 -7.78
N LYS A 271 -24.03 30.07 -7.61
CA LYS A 271 -24.66 29.80 -6.32
C LYS A 271 -23.67 29.13 -5.37
N ARG A 272 -22.95 28.10 -5.84
CA ARG A 272 -21.92 27.41 -5.05
C ARG A 272 -20.82 28.38 -4.62
N ARG A 273 -20.32 29.22 -5.54
CA ARG A 273 -19.27 30.20 -5.24
C ARG A 273 -19.69 31.21 -4.18
N SER A 274 -20.86 31.84 -4.33
CA SER A 274 -21.37 32.78 -3.31
C SER A 274 -21.56 32.10 -1.94
N GLU A 275 -21.99 30.84 -1.95
CA GLU A 275 -22.18 30.07 -0.72
C GLU A 275 -20.84 29.68 -0.06
N GLY A 276 -19.89 29.17 -0.84
CA GLY A 276 -18.56 28.82 -0.38
C GLY A 276 -17.82 30.03 0.20
N GLU A 277 -17.90 31.17 -0.48
CA GLU A 277 -17.32 32.43 0.00
C GLU A 277 -17.94 32.88 1.33
N LYS A 278 -19.26 32.84 1.46
CA LYS A 278 -19.96 33.15 2.72
C LYS A 278 -19.54 32.21 3.85
N ILE A 279 -19.39 30.91 3.57
CA ILE A 279 -18.97 29.93 4.57
C ILE A 279 -17.52 30.17 5.00
N ARG A 280 -16.61 30.40 4.05
CA ARG A 280 -15.19 30.68 4.33
C ARG A 280 -15.01 31.99 5.10
N LYS A 281 -15.82 33.02 4.82
CA LYS A 281 -15.83 34.28 5.57
C LYS A 281 -16.37 34.11 6.98
N LYS A 282 -17.40 33.26 7.17
CA LYS A 282 -18.03 33.02 8.48
C LYS A 282 -17.23 32.05 9.36
N TYR A 283 -16.53 31.09 8.77
CA TYR A 283 -15.76 30.05 9.45
C TYR A 283 -14.38 29.89 8.79
N PRO A 284 -13.41 30.78 9.09
CA PRO A 284 -12.10 30.79 8.42
C PRO A 284 -11.29 29.51 8.66
N ASP A 285 -11.37 28.95 9.87
CA ASP A 285 -10.64 27.73 10.28
C ASP A 285 -11.38 26.44 9.88
N ARG A 286 -12.34 26.53 8.97
CA ARG A 286 -13.11 25.36 8.52
C ARG A 286 -13.18 25.30 7.00
N VAL A 287 -13.17 24.07 6.51
CA VAL A 287 -13.25 23.73 5.09
C VAL A 287 -14.63 23.14 4.82
N PRO A 288 -15.42 23.72 3.90
CA PRO A 288 -16.65 23.08 3.46
C PRO A 288 -16.30 21.92 2.51
N VAL A 289 -16.81 20.73 2.84
CA VAL A 289 -16.52 19.48 2.13
C VAL A 289 -17.81 18.84 1.65
N ILE A 290 -17.88 18.50 0.37
CA ILE A 290 -18.96 17.71 -0.23
C ILE A 290 -18.46 16.28 -0.39
N VAL A 291 -19.21 15.31 0.15
CA VAL A 291 -18.88 13.88 0.15
C VAL A 291 -20.02 13.12 -0.51
N GLU A 292 -19.73 12.44 -1.62
CA GLU A 292 -20.72 11.68 -2.39
C GLU A 292 -20.25 10.26 -2.70
N LYS A 293 -21.21 9.34 -2.82
CA LYS A 293 -20.94 7.94 -3.15
C LYS A 293 -20.59 7.80 -4.63
N ALA A 294 -19.54 7.05 -4.94
CA ALA A 294 -19.23 6.72 -6.32
C ALA A 294 -20.35 5.85 -6.95
N PRO A 295 -20.76 6.09 -8.21
CA PRO A 295 -21.92 5.42 -8.82
C PRO A 295 -21.87 3.88 -8.81
N LYS A 296 -20.67 3.29 -8.83
CA LYS A 296 -20.46 1.83 -8.85
C LYS A 296 -20.25 1.21 -7.45
N ALA A 297 -20.25 2.02 -6.39
CA ALA A 297 -19.98 1.52 -5.04
C ALA A 297 -21.17 0.75 -4.47
N ARG A 298 -20.93 -0.36 -3.78
CA ARG A 298 -21.98 -1.21 -3.17
C ARG A 298 -22.28 -0.86 -1.71
N ILE A 299 -21.64 0.17 -1.18
CA ILE A 299 -21.78 0.64 0.20
C ILE A 299 -23.00 1.53 0.43
N GLY A 300 -23.39 1.68 1.69
CA GLY A 300 -24.51 2.53 2.08
C GLY A 300 -24.31 4.01 1.72
N ASP A 301 -25.42 4.70 1.55
CA ASP A 301 -25.45 6.15 1.32
C ASP A 301 -25.25 6.92 2.63
N LEU A 302 -24.65 8.10 2.53
CA LEU A 302 -24.58 9.05 3.63
C LEU A 302 -25.92 9.79 3.79
N ASP A 303 -26.31 10.00 5.05
CA ASP A 303 -27.46 10.82 5.42
C ASP A 303 -27.28 12.29 5.01
N LYS A 304 -26.04 12.77 5.04
CA LYS A 304 -25.67 14.14 4.65
C LYS A 304 -24.45 14.10 3.73
N LYS A 305 -24.51 14.89 2.66
CA LYS A 305 -23.41 15.02 1.70
C LYS A 305 -22.51 16.22 1.99
N LYS A 306 -22.98 17.22 2.73
CA LYS A 306 -22.24 18.46 3.00
C LYS A 306 -21.75 18.54 4.44
N TYR A 307 -20.47 18.84 4.61
CA TYR A 307 -19.77 18.90 5.88
C TYR A 307 -18.98 20.20 6.04
N LEU A 308 -18.81 20.64 7.28
CA LEU A 308 -17.93 21.75 7.63
C LEU A 308 -16.85 21.22 8.56
N VAL A 309 -15.66 21.01 8.00
CA VAL A 309 -14.57 20.26 8.62
C VAL A 309 -13.54 21.23 9.19
N PRO A 310 -13.17 21.15 10.48
CA PRO A 310 -12.07 21.92 11.04
C PRO A 310 -10.76 21.68 10.30
N SER A 311 -9.95 22.71 10.06
CA SER A 311 -8.69 22.60 9.32
C SER A 311 -7.61 21.78 10.03
N ASP A 312 -7.72 21.62 11.35
CA ASP A 312 -6.89 20.77 12.20
C ASP A 312 -7.35 19.31 12.23
N LEU A 313 -8.52 18.99 11.64
CA LEU A 313 -9.01 17.62 11.57
C LEU A 313 -8.18 16.81 10.55
N THR A 314 -7.54 15.74 11.02
CA THR A 314 -6.78 14.86 10.15
C THR A 314 -7.69 14.07 9.20
N VAL A 315 -7.18 13.74 8.01
CA VAL A 315 -7.89 12.87 7.05
C VAL A 315 -8.30 11.53 7.68
N GLY A 316 -7.47 10.99 8.60
CA GLY A 316 -7.79 9.76 9.33
C GLY A 316 -8.99 9.89 10.27
N GLN A 317 -9.10 11.01 11.00
CA GLN A 317 -10.27 11.29 11.83
C GLN A 317 -11.52 11.51 10.98
N PHE A 318 -11.39 12.25 9.87
CA PHE A 318 -12.49 12.45 8.93
C PHE A 318 -12.98 11.13 8.31
N TYR A 319 -12.05 10.27 7.90
CA TYR A 319 -12.31 8.91 7.43
C TYR A 319 -13.11 8.10 8.46
N PHE A 320 -12.71 8.15 9.73
CA PHE A 320 -13.42 7.44 10.80
C PHE A 320 -14.85 7.96 11.01
N LEU A 321 -15.06 9.27 10.94
CA LEU A 321 -16.38 9.88 11.06
C LEU A 321 -17.34 9.41 9.98
N ILE A 322 -16.89 9.41 8.71
CA ILE A 322 -17.68 8.96 7.57
C ILE A 322 -17.96 7.45 7.65
N ARG A 323 -16.96 6.65 8.04
CA ARG A 323 -17.14 5.21 8.24
C ARG A 323 -18.23 4.88 9.26
N LYS A 324 -18.25 5.64 10.36
CA LYS A 324 -19.27 5.48 11.41
C LYS A 324 -20.66 5.84 10.90
N ARG A 325 -20.80 6.87 10.04
CA ARG A 325 -22.08 7.27 9.45
C ARG A 325 -22.63 6.27 8.42
N ILE A 326 -21.75 5.66 7.62
CA ILE A 326 -22.14 4.62 6.65
C ILE A 326 -22.42 3.28 7.36
N HIS A 327 -22.15 3.18 8.67
CA HIS A 327 -22.27 1.94 9.46
C HIS A 327 -21.44 0.77 8.88
N LEU A 328 -20.26 1.09 8.34
CA LEU A 328 -19.38 0.08 7.76
C LEU A 328 -18.72 -0.77 8.85
N ARG A 329 -18.77 -2.09 8.67
CA ARG A 329 -18.12 -3.06 9.57
C ARG A 329 -16.61 -2.95 9.44
N ALA A 330 -15.84 -3.39 10.43
CA ALA A 330 -14.39 -3.18 10.47
C ALA A 330 -13.63 -3.82 9.27
N GLU A 331 -14.21 -4.87 8.69
CA GLU A 331 -13.72 -5.60 7.53
C GLU A 331 -13.96 -4.92 6.17
N ASP A 332 -14.95 -4.04 6.08
CA ASP A 332 -15.35 -3.44 4.80
C ASP A 332 -14.40 -2.28 4.44
N ALA A 333 -13.89 -2.28 3.21
CA ALA A 333 -12.99 -1.22 2.75
C ALA A 333 -13.77 0.08 2.46
N LEU A 334 -13.11 1.22 2.66
CA LEU A 334 -13.60 2.52 2.27
C LEU A 334 -12.43 3.29 1.64
N PHE A 335 -12.65 3.86 0.48
CA PHE A 335 -11.68 4.64 -0.27
C PHE A 335 -12.25 6.03 -0.52
N PHE A 336 -11.43 7.06 -0.30
CA PHE A 336 -11.76 8.44 -0.65
C PHE A 336 -10.97 8.85 -1.88
N PHE A 337 -11.66 9.47 -2.82
CA PHE A 337 -11.09 10.07 -4.02
C PHE A 337 -11.35 11.56 -3.94
N VAL A 338 -10.27 12.33 -3.88
CA VAL A 338 -10.31 13.79 -3.88
C VAL A 338 -9.86 14.23 -5.26
N ASN A 339 -10.65 15.10 -5.92
CA ASN A 339 -10.21 15.65 -7.20
C ASN A 339 -9.09 16.67 -6.93
N ASN A 340 -7.91 16.44 -7.51
CA ASN A 340 -6.71 17.26 -7.27
C ASN A 340 -6.52 18.37 -8.30
N GLU A 341 -7.45 18.54 -9.24
CA GLU A 341 -7.38 19.62 -10.21
C GLU A 341 -7.90 20.92 -9.59
N HIS A 342 -6.93 21.68 -9.05
CA HIS A 342 -7.06 23.07 -8.62
C HIS A 342 -7.96 23.32 -7.40
N HIS A 343 -7.61 24.35 -6.63
CA HIS A 343 -8.55 24.95 -5.69
C HIS A 343 -9.80 25.34 -6.48
N GLU A 344 -10.88 24.57 -6.35
CA GLU A 344 -12.10 24.88 -7.06
C GLU A 344 -12.54 26.29 -6.68
N GLU A 345 -12.80 27.13 -7.69
CA GLU A 345 -13.16 28.55 -7.51
C GLU A 345 -14.44 28.76 -6.69
N ASP A 346 -15.17 27.69 -6.40
CA ASP A 346 -16.36 27.69 -5.58
C ASP A 346 -16.09 27.47 -4.08
N PHE A 347 -14.83 27.29 -3.69
CA PHE A 347 -14.35 27.10 -2.32
C PHE A 347 -14.80 25.81 -1.60
N PHE A 348 -15.35 24.83 -2.33
CA PHE A 348 -15.70 23.52 -1.78
C PHE A 348 -14.63 22.47 -2.06
N LEU A 349 -14.42 21.56 -1.10
CA LEU A 349 -13.62 20.35 -1.31
C LEU A 349 -14.54 19.19 -1.68
N TYR A 350 -14.32 18.55 -2.83
CA TYR A 350 -15.15 17.46 -3.31
C TYR A 350 -14.47 16.11 -3.09
N ILE A 351 -15.17 15.18 -2.44
CA ILE A 351 -14.69 13.86 -2.09
C ILE A 351 -15.71 12.81 -2.55
N ALA A 352 -15.26 11.86 -3.36
CA ALA A 352 -16.03 10.67 -3.68
C ALA A 352 -15.62 9.50 -2.80
N TYR A 353 -16.56 8.63 -2.40
CA TYR A 353 -16.25 7.44 -1.60
C TYR A 353 -16.74 6.12 -2.22
N SER A 354 -15.97 5.04 -2.05
CA SER A 354 -16.25 3.70 -2.62
C SER A 354 -15.73 2.55 -1.73
N ASP A 355 -16.29 1.34 -1.87
CA ASP A 355 -15.74 0.08 -1.33
C ASP A 355 -14.62 -0.51 -2.18
N GLU A 356 -14.41 0.01 -3.40
CA GLU A 356 -13.37 -0.46 -4.31
C GLU A 356 -12.28 0.59 -4.45
N SER A 357 -11.02 0.16 -4.35
CA SER A 357 -9.90 0.98 -4.79
C SER A 357 -9.95 0.97 -6.31
N VAL A 358 -10.58 1.96 -6.92
CA VAL A 358 -10.65 2.06 -8.38
C VAL A 358 -9.25 2.38 -8.92
N TYR A 359 -8.49 1.31 -9.12
CA TYR A 359 -7.41 1.13 -10.07
C TYR A 359 -7.70 -0.23 -10.73
N GLY A 360 -8.40 -0.18 -11.87
CA GLY A 360 -8.67 -1.37 -12.70
C GLY A 360 -10.02 -2.04 -12.46
N SER A 361 -11.07 -1.55 -13.13
CA SER A 361 -12.13 -2.43 -13.64
C SER A 361 -12.28 -2.17 -15.14
N SER A 362 -11.46 -2.87 -15.92
CA SER A 362 -11.74 -3.15 -17.32
C SER A 362 -13.05 -3.94 -17.37
N GLN A 363 -14.11 -3.31 -17.87
CA GLN A 363 -15.32 -4.03 -18.26
C GLN A 363 -14.93 -5.03 -19.37
N ARG A 364 -15.18 -6.32 -19.13
CA ARG A 364 -15.56 -7.21 -20.23
C ARG A 364 -17.01 -6.87 -20.54
N GLU A 365 -17.23 -6.11 -21.60
CA GLU A 365 -18.51 -6.15 -22.29
C GLU A 365 -18.53 -7.45 -23.10
N ILE A 366 -19.61 -8.21 -22.97
CA ILE A 366 -20.01 -9.23 -23.96
C ILE A 366 -20.74 -8.49 -25.07
#